data_AF-B4F9Q0-F1
#
_entry.id   AF-B4F9Q0-F1
#
_cell.length_a   1.000
_cell.length_b   1.000
_cell.length_c   1.000
_cell.angle_alpha   90.00
_cell.angle_beta   90.00
_cell.angle_gamma   90.00
#
_symmetry.space_group_name_H-M   'P 1'
#
loop_
_entity.id
_entity.type
_entity.pdbx_description
1 polymer ?
#
loop_
_entity_poly.entity_id
_entity_poly.type
_entity_poly.pdbx_seq_one_letter_code
_entity_poly.pdbx_strand_id
1 'polypeptide(L)'
;MWSQIYSEETKKQSIPVITAWQLNERMYGELQGLNKQETADRFGKEQVHEWRRSYDIPPPNGESLEMCAERAVAYFKDQIIPKLVDGKHVMIAAHGNSLRSIIMHLDKLTSQEVISLELSTGIPMLYIFKEGKFIRRGSPAGPSEAGVYAYTKNLAQYRQKLDGIVQ
;
A
#
# COMPACT_ATOMS: atom_id res chain seq x y z
N MET A 1 6.73 3.46 18.06
CA MET A 1 6.03 2.15 18.10
C MET A 1 4.62 2.39 18.61
N TRP A 2 3.60 2.22 17.76
CA TRP A 2 2.21 2.56 18.11
C TRP A 2 1.53 1.31 18.67
N SER A 3 1.39 1.26 20.00
CA SER A 3 0.82 0.19 20.85
C SER A 3 1.68 -1.06 21.07
N GLN A 4 1.72 -1.52 22.33
CA GLN A 4 2.31 -2.77 22.77
C GLN A 4 1.24 -3.54 23.57
N ILE A 5 0.98 -4.79 23.19
CA ILE A 5 0.03 -5.65 23.90
C ILE A 5 0.79 -6.34 25.04
N TYR A 6 0.36 -6.08 26.28
CA TYR A 6 1.01 -6.64 27.48
C TYR A 6 0.38 -7.95 27.98
N SER A 7 -0.85 -8.26 27.56
CA SER A 7 -1.52 -9.51 27.91
C SER A 7 -1.16 -10.63 26.92
N GLU A 8 -0.57 -11.72 27.42
CA GLU A 8 -0.26 -12.90 26.61
C GLU A 8 -1.52 -13.56 26.01
N GLU A 9 -2.67 -13.46 26.69
CA GLU A 9 -3.94 -13.93 26.17
C GLU A 9 -4.39 -13.09 24.96
N THR A 10 -4.37 -11.77 25.09
CA THR A 10 -4.71 -10.85 24.00
C THR A 10 -3.75 -11.01 22.82
N LYS A 11 -2.46 -11.26 23.09
CA LYS A 11 -1.45 -11.51 22.05
C LYS A 11 -1.74 -12.79 21.27
N LYS A 12 -2.17 -13.87 21.93
CA LYS A 12 -2.57 -15.13 21.28
C LYS A 12 -3.83 -15.00 20.43
N GLN A 13 -4.74 -14.12 20.81
CA GLN A 13 -5.99 -13.85 20.08
C GLN A 13 -5.82 -12.81 18.96
N SER A 14 -4.67 -12.12 18.90
CA SER A 14 -4.39 -11.09 17.91
C SER A 14 -3.87 -11.67 16.60
N ILE A 15 -4.24 -11.02 15.48
CA ILE A 15 -3.64 -11.34 14.18
C ILE A 15 -2.16 -10.91 14.21
N PRO A 16 -1.22 -11.79 13.87
CA PRO A 16 0.20 -11.44 13.89
C PRO A 16 0.51 -10.37 12.85
N VAL A 17 1.17 -9.30 13.30
CA VAL A 17 1.65 -8.21 12.44
C VAL A 17 3.15 -8.37 12.23
N ILE A 18 3.57 -8.48 10.98
CA ILE A 18 4.97 -8.60 10.58
C ILE A 18 5.34 -7.35 9.79
N THR A 19 6.36 -6.62 10.25
CA THR A 19 6.91 -5.47 9.54
C THR A 19 8.03 -5.93 8.62
N ALA A 20 8.08 -5.39 7.40
CA ALA A 20 9.07 -5.75 6.40
C ALA A 20 9.49 -4.52 5.61
N TRP A 21 10.78 -4.18 5.67
CA TRP A 21 11.33 -3.01 4.98
C TRP A 21 11.21 -3.14 3.46
N GLN A 22 11.18 -4.37 2.95
CA GLN A 22 11.00 -4.70 1.53
C GLN A 22 9.65 -4.22 0.98
N LEU A 23 8.67 -3.94 1.85
CA LEU A 23 7.36 -3.40 1.47
C LEU A 23 7.26 -1.87 1.60
N ASN A 24 8.33 -1.20 2.03
CA ASN A 24 8.39 0.26 2.11
C ASN A 24 8.14 0.89 0.73
N GLU A 25 7.69 2.15 0.74
CA GLU A 25 7.56 2.96 -0.48
C GLU A 25 8.88 3.05 -1.24
N ARG A 26 8.81 3.31 -2.55
CA ARG A 26 9.98 3.61 -3.39
C ARG A 26 10.78 4.75 -2.74
N MET A 27 12.08 4.52 -2.54
CA MET A 27 12.96 5.50 -1.93
C MET A 27 13.28 6.61 -2.93
N TYR A 28 12.74 7.81 -2.71
CA TYR A 28 12.89 8.94 -3.64
C TYR A 28 14.23 9.68 -3.56
N GLY A 29 15.21 9.15 -2.81
CA GLY A 29 16.55 9.75 -2.67
C GLY A 29 16.50 11.22 -2.29
N GLU A 30 17.25 12.04 -3.02
CA GLU A 30 17.35 13.49 -2.81
C GLU A 30 16.03 14.26 -3.04
N LEU A 31 15.01 13.62 -3.64
CA LEU A 31 13.71 14.25 -3.85
C LEU A 31 12.81 14.19 -2.61
N GLN A 32 13.21 13.45 -1.57
CA GLN A 32 12.42 13.34 -0.34
C GLN A 32 12.31 14.68 0.38
N GLY A 33 11.10 15.02 0.79
CA GLY A 33 10.82 16.26 1.52
C GLY A 33 10.73 17.53 0.66
N LEU A 34 11.07 17.46 -0.63
CA LEU A 34 10.96 18.59 -1.55
C LEU A 34 9.54 18.71 -2.13
N ASN A 35 9.05 19.93 -2.31
CA ASN A 35 7.84 20.16 -3.08
C ASN A 35 8.11 19.94 -4.58
N LYS A 36 7.08 19.53 -5.33
CA LYS A 36 7.12 19.36 -6.79
C LYS A 36 7.65 20.60 -7.51
N GLN A 37 7.26 21.79 -7.07
CA GLN A 37 7.71 23.04 -7.69
C GLN A 37 9.21 23.26 -7.47
N GLU A 38 9.67 23.21 -6.22
CA GLU A 38 11.09 23.36 -5.86
C GLU A 38 11.97 22.34 -6.58
N THR A 39 11.48 21.10 -6.71
CA THR A 39 12.20 20.04 -7.42
C THR A 39 12.30 20.34 -8.92
N ALA A 40 11.22 20.83 -9.53
CA ALA A 40 11.19 21.20 -10.94
C ALA A 40 12.08 22.42 -11.23
N ASP A 41 12.14 23.38 -10.31
CA ASP A 41 12.98 24.56 -10.43
C ASP A 41 14.48 24.19 -10.34
N ARG A 42 14.82 23.18 -9.52
CA ARG A 42 16.21 22.71 -9.33
C ARG A 42 16.71 21.79 -10.43
N PHE A 43 15.90 20.82 -10.84
CA PHE A 43 16.33 19.72 -11.72
C PHE A 43 15.68 19.73 -13.10
N GLY A 44 14.71 20.62 -13.33
CA GLY A 44 13.93 20.67 -14.56
C GLY A 44 12.70 19.77 -14.51
N LYS A 45 11.59 20.27 -15.05
CA LYS A 45 10.29 19.58 -15.03
C LYS A 45 10.31 18.23 -15.73
N GLU A 46 11.02 18.12 -16.85
CA GLU A 46 11.12 16.89 -17.64
C GLU A 46 11.87 15.80 -16.88
N GLN A 47 13.01 16.15 -16.27
CA GLN A 47 13.80 15.22 -15.47
C GLN A 47 13.03 14.72 -14.24
N VAL A 48 12.34 15.61 -13.55
CA VAL A 48 11.49 15.24 -12.39
C VAL A 48 10.32 14.37 -12.83
N HIS A 49 9.74 14.64 -14.00
CA HIS A 49 8.69 13.80 -14.56
C HIS A 49 9.22 12.40 -14.85
N GLU A 50 10.39 12.29 -15.48
CA GLU A 50 11.06 11.03 -15.77
C GLU A 50 11.34 10.24 -14.48
N TRP A 51 11.98 10.82 -13.46
CA TRP A 51 12.23 10.12 -12.19
C TRP A 51 10.95 9.65 -11.50
N ARG A 52 9.84 10.39 -11.64
CA ARG A 52 8.57 10.04 -10.98
C ARG A 52 7.79 8.97 -11.75
N ARG A 53 7.95 8.89 -13.08
CA ARG A 53 7.11 8.07 -13.96
C ARG A 53 7.87 6.96 -14.70
N SER A 54 9.19 7.00 -14.74
CA SER A 54 10.01 5.94 -15.33
C SER A 54 9.96 4.66 -14.48
N TYR A 55 10.13 3.53 -15.16
CA TYR A 55 10.25 2.23 -14.52
C TYR A 55 11.67 1.99 -13.98
N ASP A 56 12.67 2.31 -14.77
CA ASP A 56 14.06 1.89 -14.61
C ASP A 56 15.02 3.05 -14.25
N ILE A 57 14.59 4.30 -14.38
CA ILE A 57 15.43 5.48 -14.08
C ILE A 57 15.21 5.93 -12.63
N PRO A 58 16.20 5.75 -11.74
CA PRO A 58 16.09 6.20 -10.35
C PRO A 58 16.34 7.71 -10.24
N PRO A 59 15.75 8.38 -9.25
CA PRO A 59 16.24 9.69 -8.82
C PRO A 59 17.63 9.57 -8.16
N PRO A 60 18.39 10.68 -8.03
CA PRO A 60 19.68 10.68 -7.35
C PRO A 60 19.58 10.12 -5.94
N ASN A 61 20.48 9.17 -5.61
CA ASN A 61 20.50 8.46 -4.33
C ASN A 61 19.17 7.77 -3.97
N GLY A 62 18.37 7.39 -4.96
CA GLY A 62 17.07 6.73 -4.78
C GLY A 62 16.93 5.39 -5.48
N GLU A 63 15.72 4.86 -5.47
CA GLU A 63 15.32 3.62 -6.12
C GLU A 63 14.46 3.92 -7.36
N SER A 64 14.65 3.15 -8.43
CA SER A 64 13.71 3.07 -9.54
C SER A 64 12.47 2.25 -9.14
N LEU A 65 11.44 2.21 -9.99
CA LEU A 65 10.31 1.31 -9.75
C LEU A 65 10.74 -0.15 -9.90
N GLU A 66 11.67 -0.44 -10.81
CA GLU A 66 12.28 -1.77 -10.99
C GLU A 66 12.98 -2.25 -9.72
N MET A 67 13.87 -1.45 -9.13
CA MET A 67 14.56 -1.81 -7.87
C MET A 67 13.58 -2.05 -6.72
N CYS A 68 12.55 -1.20 -6.60
CA CYS A 68 11.48 -1.39 -5.64
C CYS A 68 10.73 -2.71 -5.90
N ALA A 69 10.49 -3.05 -7.18
CA ALA A 69 9.82 -4.27 -7.57
C ALA A 69 10.64 -5.51 -7.24
N GLU A 70 11.95 -5.51 -7.49
CA GLU A 70 12.83 -6.63 -7.14
C GLU A 70 12.68 -7.01 -5.67
N ARG A 71 12.83 -6.05 -4.74
CA ARG A 71 12.72 -6.34 -3.31
C ARG A 71 11.31 -6.70 -2.86
N ALA A 72 10.29 -6.01 -3.38
CA ALA A 72 8.90 -6.23 -2.95
C ALA A 72 8.38 -7.58 -3.46
N VAL A 73 8.70 -7.94 -4.71
CA VAL A 73 8.30 -9.20 -5.33
C VAL A 73 9.07 -10.38 -4.73
N ALA A 74 10.38 -10.23 -4.45
CA ALA A 74 11.15 -11.26 -3.76
C ALA A 74 10.54 -11.57 -2.38
N TYR A 75 10.27 -10.54 -1.57
CA TYR A 75 9.62 -10.73 -0.28
C TYR A 75 8.23 -11.37 -0.40
N PHE A 76 7.43 -10.95 -1.39
CA PHE A 76 6.11 -11.53 -1.63
C PHE A 76 6.22 -13.04 -1.94
N LYS A 77 7.14 -13.43 -2.82
CA LYS A 77 7.37 -14.83 -3.19
C LYS A 77 7.87 -15.67 -2.01
N ASP A 78 8.83 -15.15 -1.25
CA ASP A 78 9.51 -15.94 -0.22
C ASP A 78 8.71 -16.01 1.09
N GLN A 79 7.93 -14.98 1.40
CA GLN A 79 7.27 -14.86 2.71
C GLN A 79 5.75 -14.96 2.63
N ILE A 80 5.13 -14.52 1.53
CA ILE A 80 3.66 -14.47 1.44
C ILE A 80 3.11 -15.70 0.73
N ILE A 81 3.66 -16.09 -0.43
CA ILE A 81 3.17 -17.26 -1.18
C ILE A 81 3.16 -18.54 -0.32
N PRO A 82 4.21 -18.89 0.48
CA PRO A 82 4.17 -20.07 1.32
C PRO A 82 3.04 -20.06 2.35
N LYS A 83 2.68 -18.87 2.87
CA LYS A 83 1.55 -18.73 3.81
C LYS A 83 0.21 -18.97 3.11
N LEU A 84 0.08 -18.51 1.86
CA LEU A 84 -1.13 -18.76 1.05
C LEU A 84 -1.26 -20.25 0.69
N VAL A 85 -0.13 -20.92 0.39
CA VAL A 85 -0.09 -22.37 0.16
C VAL A 85 -0.49 -23.15 1.41
N ASP A 86 -0.09 -22.68 2.60
CA ASP A 86 -0.50 -23.21 3.92
C ASP A 86 -1.97 -22.89 4.27
N GLY A 87 -2.75 -22.33 3.34
CA GLY A 87 -4.17 -22.04 3.52
C GLY A 87 -4.46 -20.79 4.37
N LYS A 88 -3.46 -19.96 4.68
CA LYS A 88 -3.65 -18.74 5.46
C LYS A 88 -4.16 -17.59 4.60
N HIS A 89 -4.91 -16.69 5.23
CA HIS A 89 -5.27 -15.40 4.66
C HIS A 89 -4.26 -14.34 5.07
N VAL A 90 -3.81 -13.51 4.11
CA VAL A 90 -2.80 -12.48 4.35
C VAL A 90 -3.36 -11.13 3.91
N MET A 91 -3.28 -10.14 4.80
CA MET A 91 -3.50 -8.74 4.47
C MET A 91 -2.14 -8.05 4.33
N ILE A 92 -1.92 -7.36 3.21
CA ILE A 92 -0.71 -6.57 2.95
C ILE A 92 -1.10 -5.10 3.01
N ALA A 93 -0.65 -4.40 4.05
CA ALA A 93 -0.75 -2.95 4.15
C ALA A 93 0.61 -2.34 3.79
N ALA A 94 0.68 -1.67 2.65
CA ALA A 94 1.92 -1.10 2.11
C ALA A 94 1.63 0.20 1.34
N HIS A 95 2.54 0.62 0.48
CA HIS A 95 2.51 1.92 -0.21
C HIS A 95 2.27 1.77 -1.71
N GLY A 96 2.15 2.90 -2.41
CA GLY A 96 1.76 2.92 -3.82
C GLY A 96 2.68 2.10 -4.71
N ASN A 97 4.00 2.38 -4.70
CA ASN A 97 4.91 1.71 -5.64
C ASN A 97 5.21 0.27 -5.25
N SER A 98 5.27 -0.06 -3.96
CA SER A 98 5.45 -1.44 -3.52
C SER A 98 4.22 -2.30 -3.85
N LEU A 99 3.00 -1.77 -3.68
CA LEU A 99 1.78 -2.47 -4.11
C LEU A 99 1.69 -2.60 -5.63
N ARG A 100 2.01 -1.55 -6.39
CA ARG A 100 2.05 -1.64 -7.87
C ARG A 100 3.02 -2.71 -8.34
N SER A 101 4.18 -2.81 -7.70
CA SER A 101 5.18 -3.82 -8.04
C SER A 101 4.70 -5.24 -7.80
N ILE A 102 4.03 -5.48 -6.68
CA ILE A 102 3.40 -6.77 -6.40
C ILE A 102 2.30 -7.05 -7.43
N ILE A 103 1.42 -6.08 -7.72
CA ILE A 103 0.35 -6.22 -8.72
C ILE A 103 0.91 -6.51 -10.11
N MET A 104 2.00 -5.85 -10.50
CA MET A 104 2.71 -6.13 -11.75
C MET A 104 3.11 -7.60 -11.83
N HIS A 105 3.63 -8.18 -10.74
CA HIS A 105 3.95 -9.60 -10.67
C HIS A 105 2.70 -10.50 -10.74
N LEU A 106 1.62 -10.14 -10.04
CA LEU A 106 0.39 -10.93 -9.98
C LEU A 106 -0.39 -10.95 -11.31
N ASP A 107 -0.57 -9.76 -11.90
CA ASP A 107 -1.34 -9.54 -13.13
C ASP A 107 -0.45 -9.68 -14.39
N LYS A 108 0.86 -9.94 -14.23
CA LYS A 108 1.86 -10.04 -15.30
C LYS A 108 1.90 -8.80 -16.20
N LEU A 109 1.83 -7.62 -15.58
CA LEU A 109 1.86 -6.35 -16.28
C LEU A 109 3.25 -6.05 -16.84
N THR A 110 3.27 -5.37 -17.98
CA THR A 110 4.46 -4.76 -18.57
C THR A 110 4.92 -3.53 -17.77
N SER A 111 6.15 -3.05 -18.03
CA SER A 111 6.67 -1.83 -17.40
C SER A 111 5.81 -0.61 -17.73
N GLN A 112 5.26 -0.52 -18.95
CA GLN A 112 4.36 0.55 -19.36
C GLN A 112 3.01 0.49 -18.62
N GLU A 113 2.43 -0.70 -18.49
CA GLU A 113 1.16 -0.89 -17.80
C GLU A 113 1.26 -0.54 -16.31
N VAL A 114 2.33 -0.96 -15.61
CA VAL A 114 2.51 -0.66 -14.18
C VAL A 114 2.73 0.85 -13.93
N ILE A 115 3.38 1.57 -14.85
CA ILE A 115 3.55 3.03 -14.75
C ILE A 115 2.18 3.73 -14.79
N SER A 116 1.28 3.22 -15.63
CA SER A 116 -0.08 3.75 -15.80
C SER A 116 -1.05 3.33 -14.70
N LEU A 117 -0.70 2.31 -13.91
CA LEU A 117 -1.55 1.78 -12.85
C LEU A 117 -1.71 2.81 -11.72
N GLU A 118 -2.93 3.28 -11.50
CA GLU A 118 -3.28 4.15 -10.38
C GLU A 118 -3.96 3.35 -9.26
N LEU A 119 -3.47 3.52 -8.03
CA LEU A 119 -4.01 2.89 -6.83
C LEU A 119 -4.61 3.97 -5.94
N SER A 120 -5.89 3.81 -5.59
CA SER A 120 -6.55 4.69 -4.62
C SER A 120 -6.11 4.36 -3.20
N THR A 121 -5.81 5.40 -2.41
CA THR A 121 -5.42 5.24 -1.00
C THR A 121 -6.59 4.70 -0.18
N GLY A 122 -6.33 3.71 0.67
CA GLY A 122 -7.31 3.18 1.62
C GLY A 122 -8.40 2.28 1.01
N ILE A 123 -8.33 1.99 -0.29
CA ILE A 123 -9.25 1.06 -0.95
C ILE A 123 -8.61 -0.34 -0.99
N PRO A 124 -9.19 -1.36 -0.34
CA PRO A 124 -8.65 -2.71 -0.36
C PRO A 124 -8.78 -3.33 -1.76
N MET A 125 -7.81 -4.16 -2.14
CA MET A 125 -7.86 -4.97 -3.36
C MET A 125 -7.81 -6.46 -2.99
N LEU A 126 -8.78 -7.22 -3.50
CA LEU A 126 -8.90 -8.64 -3.22
C LEU A 126 -8.32 -9.49 -4.36
N TYR A 127 -7.42 -10.40 -3.98
CA TYR A 127 -6.91 -11.46 -4.83
C TYR A 127 -7.26 -12.83 -4.22
N ILE A 128 -7.68 -13.77 -5.06
CA ILE A 128 -7.87 -15.17 -4.67
C ILE A 128 -6.67 -15.96 -5.19
N PHE A 129 -6.00 -16.69 -4.29
CA PHE A 129 -4.95 -17.64 -4.64
C PHE A 129 -5.53 -19.05 -4.70
N LYS A 130 -5.45 -19.69 -5.87
CA LYS A 130 -5.92 -21.07 -6.09
C LYS A 130 -4.99 -21.79 -7.06
N GLU A 131 -4.52 -22.98 -6.68
CA GLU A 131 -3.69 -23.84 -7.55
C GLU A 131 -2.47 -23.11 -8.14
N GLY A 132 -1.79 -22.29 -7.34
CA GLY A 132 -0.63 -21.52 -7.78
C GLY A 132 -0.95 -20.29 -8.65
N LYS A 133 -2.23 -19.98 -8.87
CA LYS A 133 -2.69 -18.85 -9.69
C LYS A 133 -3.36 -17.78 -8.82
N PHE A 134 -3.18 -16.54 -9.21
CA PHE A 134 -3.84 -15.39 -8.61
C PHE A 134 -4.99 -14.92 -9.51
N ILE A 135 -6.15 -14.70 -8.90
CA ILE A 135 -7.37 -14.24 -9.57
C ILE A 135 -7.78 -12.94 -8.90
N ARG A 136 -7.66 -11.82 -9.64
CA ARG A 136 -8.09 -10.51 -9.17
C ARG A 136 -9.61 -10.46 -9.08
N ARG A 137 -10.14 -10.08 -7.92
CA ARG A 137 -11.59 -9.88 -7.70
C ARG A 137 -11.98 -8.40 -7.66
N GLY A 138 -10.98 -7.51 -7.73
CA GLY A 138 -11.17 -6.07 -7.60
C GLY A 138 -11.28 -5.64 -6.15
N SER A 139 -11.73 -4.41 -5.94
CA SER A 139 -12.06 -3.93 -4.60
C SER A 139 -13.38 -4.57 -4.17
N PRO A 140 -13.47 -5.20 -2.99
CA PRO A 140 -14.76 -5.61 -2.47
C PRO A 140 -15.67 -4.37 -2.42
N ALA A 141 -16.97 -4.56 -2.67
CA ALA A 141 -17.92 -3.48 -2.48
C ALA A 141 -17.72 -2.95 -1.05
N GLY A 142 -17.26 -1.70 -0.95
CA GLY A 142 -17.17 -1.03 0.34
C GLY A 142 -18.56 -1.03 0.96
N PRO A 143 -18.67 -1.05 2.30
CA PRO A 143 -19.98 -0.88 2.92
C PRO A 143 -20.61 0.42 2.38
N SER A 144 -21.88 0.37 1.99
CA SER A 144 -22.67 1.57 1.65
C SER A 144 -22.88 2.48 2.87
N GLU A 145 -22.53 1.98 4.05
CA GLU A 145 -22.47 2.69 5.32
C GLU A 145 -21.01 3.03 5.64
N ALA A 146 -20.78 4.20 6.23
CA ALA A 146 -19.46 4.60 6.69
C ALA A 146 -18.90 3.55 7.67
N GLY A 147 -17.87 2.81 7.25
CA GLY A 147 -17.35 1.67 8.00
C GLY A 147 -16.69 2.03 9.34
N VAL A 148 -17.17 1.39 10.41
CA VAL A 148 -16.52 0.84 11.64
C VAL A 148 -15.48 1.66 12.45
N TYR A 149 -14.96 2.79 11.97
CA TYR A 149 -14.46 3.85 12.87
C TYR A 149 -15.61 4.72 13.39
N ALA A 150 -16.84 4.39 13.01
CA ALA A 150 -18.06 5.03 13.45
C ALA A 150 -18.40 4.61 14.90
N TYR A 151 -18.51 5.61 15.78
CA TYR A 151 -19.15 5.58 17.10
C TYR A 151 -18.33 5.06 18.30
N THR A 152 -17.36 5.85 18.77
CA THR A 152 -17.26 5.96 20.24
C THR A 152 -18.51 6.69 20.76
N LYS A 153 -18.98 6.35 21.97
CA LYS A 153 -20.17 6.99 22.57
C LYS A 153 -20.08 8.53 22.54
N ASN A 154 -18.88 9.06 22.74
CA ASN A 154 -18.59 10.49 22.70
C ASN A 154 -18.72 11.09 21.28
N LEU A 155 -18.24 10.40 20.25
CA LEU A 155 -18.37 10.85 18.85
C LEU A 155 -19.81 10.77 18.33
N ALA A 156 -20.58 9.77 18.78
CA ALA A 156 -22.00 9.65 18.46
C ALA A 156 -22.81 10.82 19.06
N GLN A 157 -22.55 11.17 20.31
CA GLN A 157 -23.17 12.33 20.98
C GLN A 157 -22.77 13.66 20.34
N TYR A 158 -21.50 13.80 19.93
CA TYR A 158 -21.02 14.98 19.23
C TYR A 158 -21.71 15.18 17.87
N ARG A 159 -21.90 14.10 17.11
CA ARG A 159 -22.60 14.16 15.81
C ARG A 159 -24.08 14.50 15.98
N GLN A 160 -24.78 13.88 16.93
CA GLN A 160 -26.17 14.26 17.26
C GLN A 160 -26.30 15.74 17.63
N LYS A 161 -25.32 16.28 18.37
CA LYS A 161 -25.30 17.70 18.72
C LYS A 161 -25.11 18.59 17.49
N LEU A 162 -24.27 18.21 16.54
CA LEU A 162 -24.08 18.96 15.29
C LEU A 162 -25.30 18.90 14.37
N ASP A 163 -25.91 17.73 14.23
CA ASP A 163 -27.08 17.56 13.35
C ASP A 163 -28.31 18.31 13.90
N GLY A 164 -28.44 18.47 15.22
CA GLY A 164 -29.46 19.31 15.87
C GLY A 164 -29.19 20.82 15.86
N ILE A 165 -28.00 21.26 15.43
CA ILE A 165 -27.65 22.69 15.26
C ILE A 165 -27.96 23.17 13.83
N VAL A 166 -28.10 22.24 12.88
CA VAL A 166 -28.31 22.53 11.45
C VAL A 166 -29.78 22.38 11.03
N GLN A 167 -30.70 22.26 12.00
CA GLN A 167 -32.15 22.36 11.79
C GLN A 167 -32.69 23.69 12.29
#